data_AF-A0A562B8E0-F1
#
_entry.id   AF-A0A562B8E0-F1
#
_cell.length_a   1.000
_cell.length_b   1.000
_cell.length_c   1.000
_cell.angle_alpha   90.00
_cell.angle_beta   90.00
_cell.angle_gamma   90.00
#
_symmetry.space_group_name_H-M   'P 1'
#
loop_
_entity.id
_entity.type
_entity.pdbx_description
1 polymer ?
#
loop_
_entity_poly.entity_id
_entity_poly.type
_entity_poly.pdbx_seq_one_letter_code
_entity_poly.pdbx_strand_id
1 'polypeptide(L)'
;MQLDFNRASTVTPGDRTRRVTTSTASSPRRRKKVPITYWERGYRSHYYRNERGEKLGEVRLSERGEIPVVYRWAAGTYSGAEGSLAHARMRVEETVGFGMRQLSLF
;
A
#
# COMPACT_ATOMS: atom_id res chain seq x y z
N MET A 1 -14.76 -52.94 6.42
CA MET A 1 -14.11 -52.83 7.74
C MET A 1 -14.74 -51.65 8.46
N GLN A 2 -15.63 -51.91 9.41
CA GLN A 2 -16.08 -50.92 10.41
C GLN A 2 -15.13 -51.00 11.59
N LEU A 3 -14.66 -49.86 12.08
CA LEU A 3 -14.05 -49.75 13.41
C LEU A 3 -14.48 -48.43 14.06
N ASP A 4 -14.83 -48.58 15.32
CA ASP A 4 -15.70 -47.74 16.12
C ASP A 4 -15.04 -46.52 16.76
N PHE A 5 -15.88 -45.51 17.03
CA PHE A 5 -15.57 -44.38 17.90
C PHE A 5 -15.64 -44.81 19.37
N ASN A 6 -14.51 -44.74 20.08
CA ASN A 6 -14.50 -44.90 21.53
C ASN A 6 -13.72 -43.77 22.25
N ARG A 7 -14.48 -43.09 23.12
CA ARG A 7 -14.17 -42.33 24.36
C ARG A 7 -12.75 -42.58 24.97
N ALA A 8 -12.09 -41.68 25.71
CA ALA A 8 -12.56 -40.80 26.78
C ALA A 8 -11.44 -39.85 27.33
N SER A 9 -11.86 -38.69 27.90
CA SER A 9 -11.38 -37.96 29.13
C SER A 9 -9.89 -37.52 29.25
N THR A 10 -9.44 -36.43 29.89
CA THR A 10 -9.75 -35.75 31.17
C THR A 10 -9.01 -34.38 31.28
N VAL A 11 -9.68 -33.36 31.84
CA VAL A 11 -9.29 -32.39 32.91
C VAL A 11 -7.84 -31.83 33.01
N THR A 12 -7.67 -30.49 33.00
CA THR A 12 -7.27 -29.60 34.16
C THR A 12 -6.88 -28.18 33.71
N PRO A 13 -7.35 -27.11 34.39
CA PRO A 13 -7.01 -25.71 34.11
C PRO A 13 -5.76 -25.24 34.91
N GLY A 14 -4.91 -24.41 34.30
CA GLY A 14 -3.69 -23.91 34.92
C GLY A 14 -3.28 -22.52 34.44
N ASP A 15 -3.71 -21.52 35.21
CA ASP A 15 -3.05 -20.26 35.55
C ASP A 15 -1.96 -19.69 34.60
N ARG A 16 -2.28 -18.56 33.97
CA ARG A 16 -1.31 -17.49 33.68
C ARG A 16 -1.93 -16.13 33.97
N THR A 17 -1.93 -15.79 35.24
CA THR A 17 -1.50 -14.49 35.77
C THR A 17 -1.18 -13.38 34.75
N ARG A 18 -1.82 -12.23 34.99
CA ARG A 18 -1.23 -10.87 34.97
C ARG A 18 -1.10 -10.17 33.61
N ARG A 19 -1.98 -9.17 33.40
CA ARG A 19 -1.58 -7.75 33.43
C ARG A 19 -2.80 -6.83 33.38
N VAL A 20 -3.12 -6.22 34.53
CA VAL A 20 -3.81 -4.93 34.58
C VAL A 20 -2.76 -3.87 34.24
N THR A 21 -2.93 -3.16 33.13
CA THR A 21 -2.31 -1.84 32.92
C THR A 21 -3.29 -0.96 32.14
N THR A 22 -4.04 -0.15 32.89
CA THR A 22 -4.33 1.27 32.62
C THR A 22 -4.45 1.68 31.15
N SER A 23 -5.68 1.79 30.67
CA SER A 23 -6.03 2.63 29.53
C SER A 23 -5.85 4.11 29.92
N THR A 24 -4.62 4.59 29.87
CA THR A 24 -4.36 6.03 29.95
C THR A 24 -4.91 6.64 28.67
N ALA A 25 -5.94 7.47 28.77
CA ALA A 25 -6.51 8.23 27.69
C ALA A 25 -5.40 9.04 27.00
N SER A 26 -4.88 8.51 25.89
CA SER A 26 -4.01 9.27 25.02
C SER A 26 -4.91 10.27 24.31
N SER A 27 -4.86 11.52 24.77
CA SER A 27 -5.37 12.69 24.05
C SER A 27 -5.11 12.50 22.54
N PRO A 28 -6.10 12.70 21.65
CA PRO A 28 -5.88 12.56 20.22
C PRO A 28 -4.92 13.66 19.81
N ARG A 29 -3.63 13.33 19.84
CA ARG A 29 -2.54 14.17 19.35
C ARG A 29 -2.88 14.40 17.90
N ARG A 30 -3.45 15.58 17.61
CA ARG A 30 -3.96 16.03 16.32
C ARG A 30 -2.87 15.71 15.30
N ARG A 31 -2.98 14.55 14.65
CA ARG A 31 -2.03 14.10 13.64
C ARG A 31 -2.12 15.20 12.59
N LYS A 32 -1.05 15.97 12.42
CA LYS A 32 -0.93 16.88 11.28
C LYS A 32 -1.38 16.05 10.08
N LYS A 33 -2.43 16.47 9.37
CA LYS A 33 -2.90 15.78 8.17
C LYS A 33 -1.71 15.75 7.22
N VAL A 34 -0.95 14.66 7.23
CA VAL A 34 0.06 14.39 6.22
C VAL A 34 -0.76 14.26 4.94
N PRO A 35 -0.46 15.03 3.90
CA PRO A 35 -1.22 14.93 2.65
C PRO A 35 -1.22 13.47 2.19
N ILE A 36 -2.35 12.79 2.32
CA ILE A 36 -2.50 11.39 1.96
C ILE A 36 -2.53 11.33 0.44
N THR A 37 -1.37 11.06 -0.15
CA THR A 37 -1.30 10.59 -1.53
C THR A 37 -1.85 9.17 -1.61
N TYR A 38 -2.61 8.86 -2.65
CA TYR A 38 -3.19 7.53 -2.81
C TYR A 38 -3.17 7.07 -4.27
N TRP A 39 -3.25 5.75 -4.43
CA TRP A 39 -3.41 5.13 -5.73
C TRP A 39 -4.88 4.90 -6.03
N GLU A 40 -5.36 5.52 -7.10
CA GLU A 40 -6.61 5.17 -7.74
C GLU A 40 -6.36 4.04 -8.75
N ARG A 41 -7.16 2.98 -8.67
CA ARG A 41 -7.05 1.82 -9.57
C ARG A 41 -8.09 1.92 -10.67
N GLY A 42 -7.63 1.96 -11.92
CA GLY A 42 -8.45 1.76 -13.12
C GLY A 42 -8.32 0.34 -13.67
N TYR A 43 -8.91 0.11 -14.85
CA TYR A 43 -8.96 -1.20 -15.48
C TYR A 43 -7.58 -1.66 -16.01
N ARG A 44 -6.86 -0.77 -16.72
CA ARG A 44 -5.49 -1.01 -17.24
C ARG A 44 -4.50 0.10 -16.88
N SER A 45 -4.98 1.11 -16.18
CA SER A 45 -4.23 2.25 -15.70
C SER A 45 -4.41 2.38 -14.19
N HIS A 46 -3.40 2.90 -13.51
CA HIS A 46 -3.43 3.29 -12.11
C HIS A 46 -2.97 4.73 -12.05
N TYR A 47 -3.64 5.54 -11.24
CA TYR A 47 -3.35 6.95 -11.09
C TYR A 47 -2.87 7.21 -9.68
N TYR A 48 -1.76 7.93 -9.56
CA TYR A 48 -1.29 8.42 -8.28
C TYR A 48 -1.83 9.83 -8.10
N ARG A 49 -2.58 10.07 -7.03
CA ARG A 49 -3.25 11.35 -6.78
C ARG A 49 -2.90 11.93 -5.42
N ASN A 50 -3.02 13.25 -5.32
CA ASN A 50 -3.00 13.96 -4.05
C ASN A 50 -4.40 14.00 -3.40
N GLU A 51 -4.48 14.54 -2.18
CA GLU A 51 -5.74 14.75 -1.46
C GLU A 51 -6.73 15.67 -2.20
N ARG A 52 -6.24 16.56 -3.07
CA ARG A 52 -7.06 17.46 -3.88
C ARG A 52 -7.61 16.76 -5.13
N GLY A 53 -7.24 15.50 -5.36
CA GLY A 53 -7.61 14.74 -6.55
C GLY A 53 -6.81 15.10 -7.80
N GLU A 54 -5.73 15.88 -7.67
CA GLU A 54 -4.82 16.16 -8.79
C GLU A 54 -3.97 14.93 -9.10
N LYS A 55 -3.77 14.66 -10.39
CA LYS A 55 -2.99 13.54 -10.88
C LYS A 55 -1.50 13.87 -10.81
N LEU A 56 -0.78 13.14 -9.96
CA LEU A 56 0.67 13.25 -9.78
C LEU A 56 1.43 12.31 -10.72
N GLY A 57 0.84 11.18 -11.05
CA GLY A 57 1.43 10.21 -11.97
C GLY A 57 0.46 9.14 -12.42
N GLU A 58 0.92 8.30 -13.33
CA GLU A 58 0.19 7.17 -13.85
C GLU A 58 1.07 5.96 -14.11
N VAL A 59 0.47 4.78 -14.02
CA VAL A 59 1.04 3.52 -14.48
C VAL A 59 0.01 2.84 -15.37
N ARG A 60 0.36 2.57 -16.62
CA ARG A 60 -0.48 1.86 -17.58
C ARG A 60 0.19 0.57 -18.04
N LEU A 61 -0.59 -0.48 -18.15
CA LEU A 61 -0.13 -1.70 -18.83
C LEU A 61 -0.04 -1.41 -20.34
N SER A 62 1.02 -1.91 -20.97
CA SER A 62 1.17 -2.00 -22.43
C SER A 62 -0.09 -2.50 -23.13
N GLU A 63 -0.26 -2.12 -24.39
CA GLU A 63 -1.48 -2.43 -25.13
C GLU A 63 -1.59 -3.93 -25.46
N ARG A 64 -2.80 -4.38 -25.79
CA ARG A 64 -3.03 -5.80 -26.07
C ARG A 64 -2.32 -6.13 -27.39
N GLY A 65 -1.38 -7.07 -27.36
CA GLY A 65 -0.59 -7.45 -28.53
C GLY A 65 0.80 -6.79 -28.59
N GLU A 66 1.13 -5.91 -27.65
CA GLU A 66 2.46 -5.32 -27.54
C GLU A 66 3.40 -6.28 -26.78
N ILE A 67 4.57 -6.59 -27.36
CA ILE A 67 5.60 -7.47 -26.77
C ILE A 67 6.93 -6.69 -26.73
N PRO A 68 7.63 -6.65 -25.57
CA PRO A 68 7.27 -7.28 -24.30
C PRO A 68 6.11 -6.58 -23.58
N VAL A 69 5.34 -7.36 -22.81
CA VAL A 69 4.28 -6.81 -21.95
C VAL A 69 4.94 -6.09 -20.77
N VAL A 70 4.93 -4.77 -20.82
CA VAL A 70 5.55 -3.89 -19.80
C VAL A 70 4.52 -2.97 -19.16
N TYR A 71 4.87 -2.43 -17.98
CA TYR A 71 4.15 -1.36 -17.31
C TYR A 71 4.83 -0.03 -17.61
N ARG A 72 4.17 0.81 -18.40
CA ARG A 72 4.64 2.17 -18.70
C ARG A 72 4.19 3.09 -17.57
N TRP A 73 5.10 3.90 -17.06
CA TRP A 73 4.80 4.86 -16.01
C TRP A 73 5.17 6.28 -16.42
N ALA A 74 4.47 7.27 -15.87
CA ALA A 74 4.76 8.68 -16.09
C ALA A 74 4.44 9.49 -14.83
N ALA A 75 5.30 10.46 -14.53
CA ALA A 75 5.14 11.39 -13.41
C ALA A 75 5.78 12.74 -13.79
N GLY A 76 4.96 13.77 -13.95
CA GLY A 76 5.41 15.07 -14.46
C GLY A 76 6.09 14.94 -15.84
N THR A 77 7.34 15.38 -15.94
CA THR A 77 8.17 15.29 -17.15
C THR A 77 8.90 13.95 -17.32
N TYR A 78 8.86 13.08 -16.32
CA TYR A 78 9.56 11.79 -16.36
C TYR A 78 8.61 10.69 -16.78
N SER A 79 9.13 9.74 -17.55
CA SER A 79 8.41 8.54 -17.94
C SER A 79 9.38 7.39 -18.16
N GLY A 80 8.86 6.16 -18.11
CA GLY A 80 9.65 4.96 -18.29
C GLY A 80 8.78 3.72 -18.45
N ALA A 81 9.43 2.56 -18.51
CA ALA A 81 8.77 1.26 -18.55
C ALA A 81 9.46 0.30 -17.59
N GLU A 82 8.68 -0.51 -16.89
CA GLU A 82 9.15 -1.50 -15.93
C GLU A 82 8.43 -2.84 -16.17
N GLY A 83 9.10 -3.95 -15.87
CA GLY A 83 8.52 -5.30 -16.04
C GLY A 83 7.47 -5.67 -14.99
N SER A 84 7.29 -4.85 -13.96
CA SER A 84 6.40 -5.13 -12.83
C SER A 84 5.63 -3.88 -12.40
N LEU A 85 4.35 -4.05 -12.07
CA LEU A 85 3.47 -2.99 -11.59
C LEU A 85 4.03 -2.33 -10.31
N ALA A 86 4.59 -3.14 -9.40
CA ALA A 86 5.13 -2.63 -8.14
C ALA A 86 6.34 -1.70 -8.39
N HIS A 87 7.23 -2.09 -9.30
CA HIS A 87 8.39 -1.29 -9.68
C HIS A 87 7.95 0.00 -10.37
N ALA A 88 7.01 -0.08 -11.31
CA ALA A 88 6.45 1.10 -11.98
C ALA A 88 5.80 2.09 -10.98
N ARG A 89 5.06 1.59 -10.00
CA ARG A 89 4.47 2.44 -8.93
C ARG A 89 5.53 3.10 -8.07
N MET A 90 6.54 2.34 -7.66
CA MET A 90 7.67 2.85 -6.88
C MET A 90 8.39 3.98 -7.62
N ARG A 91 8.62 3.84 -8.93
CA ARG A 91 9.22 4.91 -9.75
C ARG A 91 8.40 6.20 -9.78
N VAL A 92 7.07 6.08 -9.87
CA VAL A 92 6.17 7.23 -9.79
C VAL A 92 6.27 7.91 -8.43
N GLU A 93 6.22 7.13 -7.34
CA GLU A 93 6.34 7.66 -5.98
C GLU A 93 7.68 8.33 -5.73
N GLU A 94 8.79 7.73 -6.18
CA GLU A 94 10.14 8.30 -6.10
C GLU A 94 10.23 9.62 -6.85
N THR A 95 9.73 9.65 -8.10
CA THR A 95 9.79 10.85 -8.96
C THR A 95 8.95 11.98 -8.39
N VAL A 96 7.74 11.67 -7.93
CA VAL A 96 6.84 12.65 -7.30
C VAL A 96 7.43 13.14 -5.98
N GLY A 97 7.95 12.23 -5.15
CA GLY A 97 8.63 12.58 -3.90
C GLY A 97 9.86 13.44 -4.12
N PHE A 98 10.62 13.20 -5.20
CA PHE A 98 11.74 14.05 -5.61
C PHE A 98 11.27 15.44 -6.05
N GLY A 99 10.25 15.52 -6.92
CA GLY A 99 9.66 16.79 -7.35
C GLY A 99 9.09 17.62 -6.19
N MET A 100 8.50 16.97 -5.18
CA MET A 100 8.02 17.63 -3.96
C MET A 100 9.15 18.15 -3.06
N ARG A 101 10.34 17.53 -3.10
CA ARG A 101 11.53 17.95 -2.33
C ARG A 101 12.36 19.02 -3.04
N GLN A 102 12.18 19.23 -4.34
CA GLN A 102 12.95 20.19 -5.13
C GLN A 102 12.58 21.67 -4.84
N LEU A 103 11.59 21.95 -3.99
CA LEU A 103 11.17 23.32 -3.66
C LEU A 103 11.56 23.73 -2.24
N SER A 104 12.77 24.26 -2.11
CA SER A 104 13.14 25.40 -1.24
C SER A 104 14.52 25.89 -1.67
N LEU A 105 14.64 26.38 -2.90
CA LEU A 105 15.75 27.23 -3.30
C LEU A 105 15.22 28.67 -3.18
N PHE A 106 15.80 29.41 -2.25
CA PHE A 106 15.50 30.80 -1.82
C PHE A 106 14.44 30.94 -0.72
#